data_AF-A0A975PFF2-F1
#
_entry.id   AF-A0A975PFF2-F1
#
_cell.length_a   1.000
_cell.length_b   1.000
_cell.length_c   1.000
_cell.angle_alpha   90.00
_cell.angle_beta   90.00
_cell.angle_gamma   90.00
#
_symmetry.space_group_name_H-M   'P 1'
#
loop_
_entity.id
_entity.type
_entity.pdbx_description
1 polymer ?
#
loop_
_entity_poly.entity_id
_entity_poly.type
_entity_poly.pdbx_seq_one_letter_code
_entity_poly.pdbx_strand_id
1 'polypeptide(L)'
;METADLNARPRLAPHVRMVFNAARGEHALLSPELIWVINATGAAIVELCDAKRTIAEIAVELRGQFDQVAEGDVQRFVADLVTKHGMEVDHG
;
A
#
# COMPACT_ATOMS: atom_id res chain seq x y z
N MET A 1 -16.93 6.56 -2.32
CA MET A 1 -15.49 6.30 -2.24
C MET A 1 -15.37 4.86 -1.81
N GLU A 2 -15.07 3.95 -2.74
CA GLU A 2 -14.83 2.55 -2.41
C GLU A 2 -13.59 2.46 -1.50
N THR A 3 -13.78 1.92 -0.30
CA THR A 3 -12.69 1.51 0.61
C THR A 3 -12.49 0.02 0.45
N ALA A 4 -11.24 -0.44 0.38
CA ALA A 4 -10.93 -1.86 0.27
C ALA A 4 -11.35 -2.61 1.55
N ASP A 5 -11.77 -3.87 1.43
CA ASP A 5 -12.21 -4.68 2.57
C ASP A 5 -11.08 -4.92 3.57
N LEU A 6 -11.39 -4.83 4.86
CA LEU A 6 -10.40 -5.05 5.93
C LEU A 6 -9.83 -6.48 5.94
N ASN A 7 -10.59 -7.44 5.43
CA ASN A 7 -10.17 -8.84 5.28
C ASN A 7 -9.50 -9.13 3.92
N ALA A 8 -9.47 -8.16 3.01
CA ALA A 8 -8.75 -8.34 1.75
C ALA A 8 -7.25 -8.43 2.01
N ARG A 9 -6.58 -9.22 1.18
CA ARG A 9 -5.14 -9.44 1.19
C ARG A 9 -4.52 -8.67 0.05
N PRO A 10 -4.05 -7.43 0.30
CA PRO A 10 -3.38 -6.66 -0.73
C PRO A 10 -2.04 -7.27 -1.10
N ARG A 11 -1.74 -7.19 -2.39
CA ARG A 11 -0.49 -7.64 -3.00
C ARG A 11 -0.03 -6.60 -4.00
N LEU A 12 1.27 -6.29 -4.01
CA LEU A 12 1.84 -5.45 -5.06
C LEU A 12 1.68 -6.12 -6.43
N ALA A 13 1.18 -5.37 -7.42
CA ALA A 13 0.99 -5.88 -8.76
C ALA A 13 2.35 -6.28 -9.39
N PRO A 14 2.41 -7.35 -10.20
CA PRO A 14 3.66 -7.91 -10.71
C PRO A 14 4.48 -6.95 -11.60
N HIS A 15 3.81 -5.99 -12.24
CA HIS A 15 4.43 -4.95 -13.06
C HIS A 15 4.79 -3.68 -12.29
N VAL A 16 4.46 -3.59 -11.00
CA VAL A 16 4.83 -2.45 -10.15
C VAL A 16 6.07 -2.75 -9.33
N ARG A 17 6.97 -1.77 -9.28
CA ARG A 17 8.19 -1.85 -8.47
C ARG A 17 8.29 -0.67 -7.54
N MET A 18 8.53 -0.94 -6.26
CA MET A 18 8.90 0.10 -5.31
C MET A 18 10.38 0.42 -5.44
N VAL A 19 10.71 1.71 -5.56
CA VAL A 19 12.07 2.23 -5.61
C VAL A 19 12.23 3.34 -4.58
N PHE A 20 13.39 3.37 -3.94
CA PHE A 20 13.76 4.46 -3.04
C PHE A 20 14.63 5.48 -3.79
N ASN A 21 14.17 6.73 -3.84
CA ASN A 21 14.93 7.81 -4.45
C ASN A 21 15.78 8.51 -3.38
N ALA A 22 17.05 8.11 -3.29
CA ALA A 22 18.00 8.71 -2.34
C ALA A 22 18.27 10.21 -2.60
N ALA A 23 18.07 10.71 -3.82
CA ALA A 23 18.26 12.13 -4.14
C ALA A 23 17.13 13.01 -3.58
N ARG A 24 15.93 12.45 -3.37
CA ARG A 24 14.78 13.16 -2.79
C ARG A 24 14.39 12.67 -1.40
N GLY A 25 14.93 11.53 -0.96
CA GLY A 25 14.59 10.91 0.32
C GLY A 25 13.16 10.35 0.36
N GLU A 26 12.61 9.94 -0.79
CA GLU A 26 11.22 9.52 -0.93
C GLU A 26 11.11 8.16 -1.63
N HIS A 27 10.03 7.43 -1.34
CA HIS A 27 9.71 6.18 -2.02
C HIS A 27 8.81 6.47 -3.22
N ALA A 28 8.97 5.69 -4.29
CA ALA A 28 8.08 5.77 -5.45
C ALA A 28 7.74 4.37 -5.96
N LEU A 29 6.51 4.19 -6.42
CA LEU A 29 6.07 3.02 -7.16
C LEU A 29 6.16 3.34 -8.64
N LEU A 30 6.92 2.54 -9.36
CA LEU A 30 7.02 2.58 -10.82
C LEU A 30 6.03 1.57 -11.37
N SER A 31 4.99 2.05 -12.04
CA SER A 31 4.13 1.23 -12.88
C SER A 31 4.44 1.52 -14.36
N PRO A 32 4.08 0.62 -15.29
CA PRO A 32 4.28 0.86 -16.72
C PRO A 32 3.51 2.08 -17.24
N GLU A 33 2.46 2.48 -16.53
CA GLU A 33 1.61 3.60 -16.93
C GLU A 33 1.98 4.90 -16.20
N LEU A 34 2.39 4.83 -14.93
CA LEU A 34 2.51 6.00 -14.04
C LEU A 34 3.59 5.81 -12.96
N ILE A 35 4.15 6.93 -12.49
CA ILE A 35 5.06 6.97 -11.33
C ILE A 35 4.30 7.56 -10.14
N TRP A 36 4.24 6.82 -9.04
CA TRP A 36 3.53 7.19 -7.82
C TRP A 36 4.51 7.45 -6.70
N VAL A 37 4.69 8.72 -6.31
CA VAL A 37 5.52 9.07 -5.15
C VAL A 37 4.71 8.83 -3.88
N ILE A 38 5.25 8.04 -2.96
CA ILE A 38 4.64 7.65 -1.69
C ILE A 38 5.54 8.08 -0.53
N ASN A 39 4.92 8.45 0.59
CA ASN A 39 5.65 8.76 1.81
C ASN A 39 6.15 7.48 2.51
N ALA A 40 6.90 7.63 3.59
CA ALA A 40 7.43 6.50 4.36
C ALA A 40 6.32 5.56 4.88
N THR A 41 5.17 6.10 5.26
CA THR A 41 4.01 5.31 5.69
C THR A 41 3.43 4.48 4.54
N GLY A 42 3.27 5.07 3.36
CA GLY A 42 2.83 4.37 2.15
C GLY A 42 3.81 3.28 1.72
N ALA A 43 5.11 3.54 1.85
CA ALA A 43 6.14 2.54 1.60
C ALA A 43 6.00 1.35 2.56
N ALA A 44 5.85 1.62 3.86
CA ALA A 44 5.64 0.59 4.86
C ALA A 44 4.34 -0.20 4.60
N ILE A 45 3.25 0.44 4.17
CA ILE A 45 2.03 -0.26 3.73
C ILE A 45 2.37 -1.25 2.61
N VAL A 46 3.03 -0.77 1.55
CA VAL A 46 3.39 -1.61 0.39
C VAL A 46 4.33 -2.75 0.78
N GLU A 47 5.29 -2.52 1.67
CA GLU A 47 6.20 -3.57 2.18
C GLU A 47 5.47 -4.66 2.96
N LEU A 48 4.36 -4.30 3.64
CA LEU A 48 3.54 -5.26 4.38
C LEU A 48 2.52 -6.00 3.49
N CYS A 49 2.27 -5.52 2.26
CA CYS A 49 1.37 -6.12 1.28
C CYS A 49 1.99 -7.33 0.55
N ASP A 50 2.13 -8.47 1.26
CA ASP A 50 2.70 -9.73 0.75
C ASP A 50 1.64 -10.77 0.30
N ALA A 51 0.38 -10.38 0.06
CA ALA A 51 -0.76 -11.29 -0.19
C ALA A 51 -1.11 -12.27 0.96
N LYS A 52 -0.43 -12.19 2.11
CA LYS A 52 -0.67 -13.03 3.29
C LYS A 52 -1.43 -12.29 4.39
N ARG A 53 -1.08 -11.03 4.61
CA ARG A 53 -1.66 -10.17 5.66
C ARG A 53 -2.89 -9.47 5.12
N THR A 54 -3.91 -9.31 5.98
CA THR A 54 -5.10 -8.54 5.64
C THR A 54 -4.86 -7.05 5.90
N ILE A 55 -5.70 -6.18 5.35
CA ILE A 55 -5.59 -4.73 5.59
C ILE A 55 -5.67 -4.40 7.09
N ALA A 56 -6.52 -5.11 7.85
CA ALA A 56 -6.61 -4.95 9.30
C ALA A 56 -5.27 -5.26 10.02
N GLU A 57 -4.64 -6.38 9.68
CA GLU A 57 -3.33 -6.78 10.25
C GLU A 57 -2.24 -5.77 9.90
N ILE A 58 -2.23 -5.30 8.65
CA ILE A 58 -1.28 -4.28 8.18
C ILE A 58 -1.47 -2.97 8.97
N ALA A 59 -2.71 -2.55 9.21
CA ALA A 59 -3.00 -1.35 9.98
C ALA A 59 -2.58 -1.47 11.46
N VAL A 60 -2.76 -2.64 12.07
CA VAL A 60 -2.30 -2.92 13.44
C VAL A 60 -0.77 -2.85 13.54
N GLU A 61 -0.06 -3.48 12.60
CA GLU A 61 1.40 -3.45 12.54
C GLU A 61 1.93 -2.02 12.32
N LEU A 62 1.27 -1.26 11.45
CA LEU A 62 1.61 0.14 11.19
C LEU A 62 1.35 1.04 12.38
N ARG A 63 0.28 0.82 13.16
CA ARG A 63 0.04 1.56 14.41
C ARG A 63 1.18 1.38 15.42
N GLY A 64 1.87 0.25 15.39
CA GLY A 64 3.05 0.02 16.23
C GLY A 64 4.29 0.81 15.79
N GLN A 65 4.37 1.20 14.51
CA GLN A 65 5.52 1.91 13.93
C GLN A 65 5.26 3.39 13.64
N PHE A 66 3.99 3.77 13.48
CA PHE A 66 3.52 5.10 13.14
C PHE A 66 2.34 5.47 14.06
N ASP A 67 2.50 6.52 14.84
CA ASP A 67 1.58 6.94 15.91
C ASP A 67 0.17 7.37 15.40
N GLN A 68 0.00 7.54 14.07
CA GLN A 68 -1.18 8.18 13.47
C GLN A 68 -1.77 7.43 12.26
N VAL A 69 -1.57 6.12 12.14
CA VAL A 69 -2.19 5.35 11.05
C VAL A 69 -3.57 4.85 11.47
N ALA A 70 -4.63 5.38 10.85
CA ALA A 70 -5.96 4.81 10.97
C ALA A 70 -6.18 3.72 9.91
N GLU A 71 -6.97 2.69 10.26
CA GLU A 71 -7.33 1.61 9.35
C GLU A 71 -7.96 2.14 8.06
N GLY A 72 -8.78 3.19 8.16
CA GLY A 72 -9.41 3.85 7.01
C GLY A 72 -8.42 4.52 6.06
N ASP A 73 -7.28 5.02 6.55
CA ASP A 73 -6.21 5.57 5.69
C ASP A 73 -5.54 4.47 4.89
N VAL A 74 -5.28 3.31 5.52
CA VAL A 74 -4.72 2.14 4.82
C VAL A 74 -5.69 1.62 3.77
N GLN A 75 -6.97 1.43 4.13
CA GLN A 75 -8.00 0.99 3.18
C GLN A 75 -8.11 1.90 1.97
N ARG A 76 -8.04 3.22 2.19
CA ARG A 76 -8.15 4.23 1.13
C ARG A 76 -6.91 4.27 0.26
N PHE A 77 -5.73 4.12 0.86
CA PHE A 77 -4.46 4.02 0.13
C PHE A 77 -4.42 2.77 -0.76
N VAL A 78 -4.81 1.61 -0.22
CA VAL A 78 -4.92 0.35 -0.98
C VAL A 78 -5.95 0.49 -2.10
N ALA A 79 -7.15 1.02 -1.82
CA ALA A 79 -8.19 1.20 -2.84
C ALA A 79 -7.74 2.13 -3.98
N ASP A 80 -7.01 3.19 -3.66
CA ASP A 80 -6.45 4.12 -4.66
C ASP A 80 -5.40 3.43 -5.54
N LEU A 81 -4.53 2.60 -4.95
CA LEU A 81 -3.56 1.80 -5.72
C LEU A 81 -4.23 0.73 -6.58
N VAL A 82 -5.28 0.08 -6.09
CA VAL A 82 -6.07 -0.90 -6.86
C VAL A 82 -6.74 -0.23 -8.06
N THR A 83 -7.33 0.95 -7.85
CA THR A 83 -7.95 1.75 -8.94
C THR A 83 -6.95 2.10 -10.03
N LYS A 84 -5.68 2.26 -9.67
CA LYS A 84 -4.58 2.60 -10.59
C LYS A 84 -3.79 1.40 -11.08
N HIS A 85 -4.32 0.19 -10.90
CA HIS A 85 -3.67 -1.07 -11.29
C HIS A 85 -2.28 -1.28 -10.66
N GLY A 86 -2.00 -0.60 -9.54
CA GLY A 86 -0.74 -0.70 -8.83
C GLY A 86 -0.72 -1.78 -7.74
N MET A 87 -1.89 -2.20 -7.28
CA MET A 87 -2.05 -3.20 -6.24
C MET A 87 -3.23 -4.12 -6.60
N GLU A 88 -3.12 -5.39 -6.25
CA GLU A 88 -4.17 -6.39 -6.40
C GLU A 88 -4.69 -6.74 -5.00
N VAL A 89 -6.01 -6.86 -4.84
CA VAL A 89 -6.63 -7.28 -3.59
C VAL A 89 -7.31 -8.62 -3.80
N ASP A 90 -6.91 -9.60 -3.00
CA ASP A 90 -7.58 -10.90 -2.95
C ASP A 90 -8.57 -10.90 -1.79
N HIS A 91 -9.82 -11.28 -2.06
CA HIS A 91 -10.89 -11.29 -1.05
C HIS A 91 -11.06 -12.66 -0.38
N GLY A 92 -10.25 -13.68 -0.72
CA GLY A 92 -10.39 -15.05 -0.26
C GLY A 92 -11.41 -15.86 -1.05
#